data_AF-A0A7S2WML7-F1
#
_entry.id   AF-A0A7S2WML7-F1
#
_cell.length_a   1.000
_cell.length_b   1.000
_cell.length_c   1.000
_cell.angle_alpha   90.00
_cell.angle_beta   90.00
_cell.angle_gamma   90.00
#
_symmetry.space_group_name_H-M   'P 1'
#
loop_
_entity.id
_entity.type
_entity.pdbx_description
1 polymer ?
#
loop_
_entity_poly.entity_id
_entity_poly.type
_entity_poly.pdbx_seq_one_letter_code
_entity_poly.pdbx_strand_id
1 'polypeptide(L)'
;RGKRLWNDAKFGFWATVFYLSKYYEFIDTWVLIIKRRKPSLLQVYHHAGIAITMWGATVTQGSWVAWVVCLNSTIHTVMYTYFFFSTLGIKIPGAQFLTMAQILQFVTGIAGTVGVQFFGAECQSDASRFVLAAIQIYAVGLILLFSAFFKKKYKAN
;
A
#
# COMPACT_ATOMS: atom_id res chain seq x y z
N ARG A 1 -9.60 22.87 3.46
CA ARG A 1 -10.33 21.83 2.69
C ARG A 1 -9.92 20.40 3.08
N GLY A 2 -8.64 20.10 3.37
CA GLY A 2 -8.19 18.76 3.81
C GLY A 2 -8.79 18.27 5.15
N LYS A 3 -8.76 19.10 6.20
CA LYS A 3 -9.48 18.81 7.45
C LYS A 3 -10.99 18.66 7.27
N ARG A 4 -11.58 19.29 6.25
CA ARG A 4 -13.01 19.16 5.90
C ARG A 4 -13.34 17.76 5.35
N LEU A 5 -12.40 17.14 4.64
CA LEU A 5 -12.51 15.75 4.18
C LEU A 5 -12.47 14.77 5.36
N TRP A 6 -11.56 14.99 6.32
CA TRP A 6 -11.49 14.16 7.53
C TRP A 6 -12.66 14.40 8.50
N ASN A 7 -13.20 15.62 8.53
CA ASN A 7 -14.40 15.97 9.29
C ASN A 7 -15.69 15.48 8.61
N ASP A 8 -15.65 15.05 7.35
CA ASP A 8 -16.73 14.24 6.79
C ASP A 8 -16.69 12.89 7.50
N ALA A 9 -17.68 12.66 8.36
CA ALA A 9 -17.76 11.47 9.20
C ALA A 9 -17.61 10.17 8.41
N LYS A 10 -18.01 10.17 7.12
CA LYS A 10 -17.86 8.99 6.26
C LYS A 10 -16.40 8.75 5.89
N PHE A 11 -15.70 9.76 5.37
CA PHE A 11 -14.31 9.57 4.91
C PHE A 11 -13.36 9.27 6.06
N GLY A 12 -13.47 10.02 7.18
CA GLY A 12 -12.65 9.77 8.37
C GLY A 12 -12.83 8.34 8.88
N PHE A 13 -14.08 7.88 8.99
CA PHE A 13 -14.40 6.50 9.40
C PHE A 13 -13.77 5.46 8.45
N TRP A 14 -14.00 5.58 7.13
CA TRP A 14 -13.46 4.62 6.15
C TRP A 14 -11.92 4.63 6.09
N ALA A 15 -11.29 5.78 6.27
CA ALA A 15 -9.83 5.88 6.36
C ALA A 15 -9.30 5.18 7.62
N THR A 16 -9.99 5.30 8.76
CA THR A 16 -9.65 4.56 9.99
C THR A 16 -9.85 3.05 9.80
N VAL A 17 -10.94 2.62 9.17
CA VAL A 17 -11.18 1.19 8.86
C VAL A 17 -10.09 0.64 7.94
N PHE A 18 -9.70 1.39 6.91
CA PHE A 18 -8.58 1.03 6.04
C PHE A 18 -7.25 0.93 6.80
N TYR A 19 -7.00 1.84 7.75
CA TYR A 19 -5.83 1.76 8.61
C TYR A 19 -5.85 0.48 9.48
N LEU A 20 -7.00 0.16 10.08
CA LEU A 20 -7.16 -1.08 10.85
C LEU A 20 -6.95 -2.33 9.99
N SER A 21 -7.34 -2.30 8.70
CA SER A 21 -7.14 -3.43 7.78
C SER A 21 -5.67 -3.83 7.65
N LYS A 22 -4.72 -2.89 7.81
CA LYS A 22 -3.28 -3.17 7.75
C LYS A 22 -2.79 -4.08 8.86
N TYR A 23 -3.47 -4.09 10.01
CA TYR A 23 -3.18 -5.03 11.08
C TYR A 23 -3.75 -6.43 10.77
N TYR A 24 -4.92 -6.50 10.14
CA TYR A 24 -5.47 -7.78 9.69
C TYR A 24 -4.60 -8.43 8.60
N GLU A 25 -3.97 -7.64 7.74
CA GLU A 25 -3.04 -8.15 6.71
C GLU A 25 -1.82 -8.88 7.30
N PHE A 26 -1.47 -8.69 8.59
CA PHE A 26 -0.42 -9.49 9.22
C PHE A 26 -0.78 -10.97 9.30
N ILE A 27 -2.07 -11.33 9.27
CA ILE A 27 -2.53 -12.73 9.29
C ILE A 27 -1.87 -13.53 8.16
N ASP A 28 -1.62 -12.92 6.99
CA ASP A 28 -0.91 -13.56 5.88
C ASP A 28 0.51 -13.99 6.28
N THR A 29 1.18 -13.19 7.12
CA THR A 29 2.50 -13.50 7.68
C THR A 29 2.40 -14.56 8.77
N TRP A 30 1.42 -14.48 9.66
CA TRP A 30 1.18 -15.49 10.70
C TRP A 30 0.89 -16.87 10.10
N VAL A 31 0.08 -16.95 9.04
CA VAL A 31 -0.23 -18.20 8.33
C VAL A 31 1.03 -18.85 7.74
N LEU A 32 1.96 -18.07 7.19
CA LEU A 32 3.23 -18.60 6.70
C LEU A 32 4.09 -19.17 7.83
N ILE A 33 4.19 -18.45 8.95
CA ILE A 33 4.94 -18.88 10.13
C ILE A 33 4.37 -20.18 10.69
N ILE A 34 3.03 -20.28 10.81
CA ILE A 34 2.34 -21.50 11.25
C ILE A 34 2.64 -22.67 10.30
N LYS A 35 2.70 -22.42 8.99
CA LYS A 35 3.11 -23.40 7.98
C LYS A 35 4.63 -23.69 7.94
N ARG A 36 5.39 -23.21 8.94
CA ARG A 36 6.85 -23.31 9.03
C ARG A 36 7.60 -22.75 7.81
N ARG A 37 7.00 -21.78 7.11
CA ARG A 37 7.64 -21.06 6.01
C ARG A 37 8.14 -19.71 6.50
N LYS A 38 9.37 -19.33 6.09
CA LYS A 38 9.91 -18.02 6.43
C LYS A 38 9.26 -16.95 5.54
N PRO A 39 8.70 -15.87 6.13
CA PRO A 39 8.19 -14.76 5.33
C PRO A 39 9.35 -14.11 4.56
N SER A 40 9.08 -13.70 3.32
CA SER A 40 10.09 -13.03 2.50
C SER A 40 10.43 -11.65 3.06
N LEU A 41 11.62 -11.15 2.75
CA LEU A 41 12.01 -9.79 3.13
C LEU A 41 11.02 -8.75 2.58
N LEU A 42 10.49 -8.96 1.37
CA LEU A 42 9.45 -8.12 0.77
C LEU A 42 8.19 -8.07 1.63
N GLN A 43 7.73 -9.22 2.13
CA GLN A 43 6.53 -9.31 2.94
C GLN A 43 6.71 -8.60 4.30
N VAL A 44 7.82 -8.86 4.99
CA VAL A 44 8.11 -8.22 6.28
C VAL A 44 8.26 -6.70 6.11
N TYR A 45 9.02 -6.25 5.10
CA TYR A 45 9.20 -4.83 4.79
C TYR A 45 7.87 -4.14 4.42
N HIS A 46 7.00 -4.84 3.69
CA HIS A 46 5.67 -4.34 3.34
C HIS A 46 4.76 -4.21 4.58
N HIS A 47 4.49 -5.28 5.32
CA HIS A 47 3.51 -5.23 6.42
C HIS A 47 3.95 -4.32 7.57
N ALA A 48 5.25 -4.34 7.94
CA ALA A 48 5.75 -3.46 9.00
C ALA A 48 5.74 -1.99 8.55
N GLY A 49 6.22 -1.71 7.34
CA GLY A 49 6.33 -0.35 6.83
C GLY A 49 4.97 0.29 6.56
N ILE A 50 4.01 -0.45 5.98
CA ILE A 50 2.66 0.09 5.70
C ILE A 50 1.90 0.42 6.99
N ALA A 51 2.07 -0.37 8.07
CA ALA A 51 1.42 -0.10 9.35
C ALA A 51 1.93 1.21 9.98
N ILE A 52 3.24 1.42 10.00
CA ILE A 52 3.87 2.63 10.56
C ILE A 52 3.54 3.87 9.73
N THR A 53 3.66 3.75 8.41
CA THR A 53 3.40 4.87 7.49
C THR A 53 1.92 5.28 7.49
N MET A 54 0.99 4.33 7.56
CA MET A 54 -0.45 4.64 7.63
C MET A 54 -0.87 5.22 8.98
N TRP A 55 -0.19 4.86 10.07
CA TRP A 55 -0.39 5.54 11.35
C TRP A 55 -0.05 7.04 11.24
N GLY A 56 1.13 7.38 10.70
CA GLY A 56 1.53 8.77 10.48
C GLY A 56 0.56 9.52 9.56
N ALA A 57 0.07 8.86 8.51
CA ALA A 57 -0.91 9.41 7.58
C ALA A 57 -2.25 9.76 8.25
N THR A 58 -2.70 8.91 9.17
CA THR A 58 -3.97 9.06 9.90
C THR A 58 -3.87 10.16 10.95
N VAL A 59 -2.77 10.21 11.72
CA VAL A 59 -2.55 11.24 12.75
C VAL A 59 -2.45 12.63 12.14
N THR A 60 -1.79 12.75 10.99
CA THR A 60 -1.61 14.04 10.30
C THR A 60 -2.83 14.49 9.48
N GLN A 61 -3.83 13.62 9.33
CA GLN A 61 -5.07 13.89 8.58
C GLN A 61 -4.81 14.50 7.19
N GLY A 62 -3.83 13.94 6.47
CA GLY A 62 -3.46 14.38 5.14
C GLY A 62 -4.59 14.16 4.14
N SER A 63 -4.89 15.15 3.28
CA SER A 63 -5.93 14.99 2.23
C SER A 63 -5.50 14.03 1.12
N TRP A 64 -4.19 13.85 0.92
CA TRP A 64 -3.60 12.93 -0.06
C TRP A 64 -3.87 11.46 0.27
N VAL A 65 -4.24 11.15 1.52
CA VAL A 65 -4.56 9.78 1.96
C VAL A 65 -5.70 9.19 1.14
N ALA A 66 -6.69 9.98 0.73
CA ALA A 66 -7.81 9.51 -0.07
C ALA A 66 -7.34 8.85 -1.38
N TRP A 67 -6.38 9.47 -2.07
CA TRP A 67 -5.81 8.95 -3.31
C TRP A 67 -5.10 7.61 -3.08
N VAL A 68 -4.31 7.52 -2.01
CA VAL A 68 -3.55 6.31 -1.66
C VAL A 68 -4.48 5.16 -1.29
N VAL A 69 -5.53 5.43 -0.49
CA VAL A 69 -6.54 4.44 -0.11
C VAL A 69 -7.25 3.89 -1.34
N CYS A 70 -7.75 4.75 -2.24
CA CYS A 70 -8.45 4.31 -3.44
C CYS A 70 -7.60 3.40 -4.34
N LEU A 71 -6.35 3.80 -4.61
CA LEU A 71 -5.43 2.99 -5.42
C LEU A 71 -5.12 1.65 -4.75
N ASN A 72 -4.82 1.66 -3.45
CA ASN A 72 -4.45 0.46 -2.71
C ASN A 72 -5.62 -0.52 -2.61
N SER A 73 -6.82 -0.04 -2.27
CA SER A 73 -8.01 -0.89 -2.17
C SER A 73 -8.33 -1.54 -3.52
N THR A 74 -8.24 -0.81 -4.62
CA THR A 74 -8.50 -1.34 -5.97
C THR A 74 -7.58 -2.53 -6.29
N ILE A 75 -6.27 -2.37 -6.10
CA ILE A 75 -5.30 -3.42 -6.40
C ILE A 75 -5.37 -4.56 -5.39
N HIS A 76 -5.60 -4.28 -4.10
CA HIS A 76 -5.77 -5.32 -3.09
C HIS A 76 -7.01 -6.17 -3.35
N THR A 77 -8.13 -5.58 -3.77
CA THR A 77 -9.32 -6.34 -4.17
C THR A 77 -8.98 -7.31 -5.29
N VAL A 78 -8.26 -6.87 -6.33
CA VAL A 78 -7.82 -7.74 -7.43
C VAL A 78 -6.86 -8.83 -6.93
N MET A 79 -5.90 -8.48 -6.07
CA MET A 79 -4.91 -9.42 -5.53
C MET A 79 -5.54 -10.52 -4.67
N TYR A 80 -6.40 -10.16 -3.72
CA TYR A 80 -7.07 -11.12 -2.86
C TYR A 80 -8.08 -11.97 -3.64
N THR A 81 -8.72 -11.41 -4.67
CA THR A 81 -9.55 -12.20 -5.59
C THR A 81 -8.71 -13.27 -6.31
N TYR A 82 -7.52 -12.90 -6.80
CA TYR A 82 -6.59 -13.85 -7.40
C TYR A 82 -6.13 -14.94 -6.41
N PHE A 83 -5.82 -14.57 -5.17
CA PHE A 83 -5.45 -15.56 -4.13
C PHE A 83 -6.61 -16.47 -3.75
N PHE A 84 -7.83 -15.96 -3.68
CA PHE A 84 -9.03 -16.75 -3.42
C PHE A 84 -9.24 -17.83 -4.48
N PHE A 85 -9.14 -17.49 -5.78
CA PHE A 85 -9.23 -18.51 -6.83
C PHE A 85 -8.06 -19.51 -6.78
N SER A 86 -6.86 -19.03 -6.42
CA SER A 86 -5.69 -19.90 -6.26
C SER A 86 -5.86 -20.90 -5.11
N THR A 87 -6.53 -20.54 -4.01
CA THR A 87 -6.82 -21.47 -2.90
C THR A 87 -7.89 -22.50 -3.25
N LEU A 88 -8.79 -22.19 -4.20
CA LEU A 88 -9.72 -23.16 -4.79
C LEU A 88 -9.06 -24.12 -5.80
N GLY A 89 -7.76 -24.00 -6.04
CA GLY A 89 -7.03 -24.83 -7.00
C GLY A 89 -7.16 -24.38 -8.46
N ILE A 90 -7.85 -23.26 -8.72
CA ILE A 90 -8.00 -22.69 -10.06
C ILE A 90 -6.71 -21.95 -10.42
N LYS A 91 -5.97 -22.50 -11.39
CA LYS A 91 -4.73 -21.87 -11.90
C LYS A 91 -5.09 -20.75 -12.88
N ILE A 92 -5.15 -19.52 -12.38
CA ILE A 92 -5.32 -18.35 -13.24
C ILE A 92 -3.94 -17.94 -13.80
N PRO A 93 -3.70 -18.01 -15.12
CA PRO A 93 -2.49 -17.44 -15.70
C PRO A 93 -2.55 -15.91 -15.56
N GLY A 94 -1.43 -15.29 -15.17
CA GLY A 94 -1.37 -13.83 -15.05
C GLY A 94 -0.84 -13.28 -13.72
N ALA A 95 -0.25 -14.12 -12.86
CA ALA A 95 0.45 -13.66 -11.66
C ALA A 95 1.49 -12.55 -11.94
N GLN A 96 2.09 -12.55 -13.13
CA GLN A 96 3.00 -11.50 -13.60
C GLN A 96 2.31 -10.14 -13.79
N PHE A 97 1.10 -10.12 -14.35
CA PHE A 97 0.33 -8.89 -14.53
C PHE A 97 -0.12 -8.31 -13.20
N LEU A 98 -0.44 -9.17 -12.23
CA LEU A 98 -0.75 -8.74 -10.87
C LEU A 98 0.46 -8.06 -10.22
N THR A 99 1.66 -8.66 -10.32
CA THR A 99 2.88 -8.04 -9.80
C THR A 99 3.20 -6.71 -10.52
N MET A 100 2.98 -6.64 -11.83
CA MET A 100 3.15 -5.40 -12.59
C MET A 100 2.15 -4.31 -12.17
N ALA A 101 0.89 -4.69 -11.93
CA ALA A 101 -0.14 -3.77 -11.44
C ALA A 101 0.20 -3.24 -10.03
N GLN A 102 0.74 -4.07 -9.14
CA GLN A 102 1.24 -3.64 -7.83
C GLN A 102 2.38 -2.62 -7.95
N ILE A 103 3.35 -2.84 -8.86
CA ILE A 103 4.42 -1.86 -9.10
C ILE A 103 3.83 -0.55 -9.64
N LEU A 104 2.91 -0.63 -10.61
CA LEU A 104 2.26 0.53 -11.20
C LEU A 104 1.48 1.34 -10.16
N GLN A 105 0.85 0.70 -9.18
CA GLN A 105 0.20 1.36 -8.05
C GLN A 105 1.15 2.27 -7.28
N PHE A 106 2.37 1.80 -6.98
CA PHE A 106 3.34 2.60 -6.25
C PHE A 106 3.87 3.76 -7.10
N VAL A 107 4.14 3.52 -8.39
CA VAL A 107 4.60 4.57 -9.32
C VAL A 107 3.55 5.68 -9.47
N THR A 108 2.30 5.30 -9.74
CA THR A 108 1.19 6.25 -9.89
C THR A 108 0.82 6.93 -8.57
N GLY A 109 0.95 6.23 -7.44
CA GLY A 109 0.81 6.80 -6.10
C GLY A 109 1.85 7.88 -5.81
N ILE A 110 3.12 7.64 -6.12
CA ILE A 110 4.19 8.63 -5.98
C ILE A 110 3.93 9.81 -6.92
N ALA A 111 3.71 9.56 -8.21
CA ALA A 111 3.49 10.60 -9.20
C ALA A 111 2.30 11.51 -8.86
N GLY A 112 1.17 10.90 -8.44
CA GLY A 112 -0.04 11.64 -8.06
C GLY A 112 0.09 12.44 -6.77
N THR A 113 1.03 12.09 -5.88
CA THR A 113 1.24 12.80 -4.61
C THR A 113 2.45 13.73 -4.61
N VAL A 114 3.37 13.61 -5.58
CA VAL A 114 4.51 14.53 -5.75
C VAL A 114 4.03 15.97 -5.96
N GLY A 115 2.97 16.17 -6.74
CA GLY A 115 2.39 17.50 -6.95
C GLY A 115 1.90 18.14 -5.65
N VAL A 116 1.40 17.33 -4.71
CA VAL A 116 0.99 17.79 -3.37
C VAL A 116 2.19 18.24 -2.54
N GLN A 117 3.37 17.66 -2.77
CA GLN A 117 4.58 18.02 -2.04
C GLN A 117 5.13 19.38 -2.46
N PHE A 118 5.13 19.70 -3.75
CA PHE A 118 5.71 20.93 -4.30
C PHE A 118 4.70 22.07 -4.46
N PHE A 119 3.48 21.75 -4.87
CA PHE A 119 2.42 22.71 -5.20
C PHE A 119 1.22 22.63 -4.25
N GLY A 120 1.34 21.85 -3.17
CA GLY A 120 0.29 21.74 -2.16
C GLY A 120 -0.03 23.10 -1.55
N ALA A 121 -1.31 23.47 -1.56
CA ALA A 121 -1.80 24.69 -0.92
C ALA A 121 -1.46 24.70 0.60
N GLU A 122 -1.45 25.90 1.19
CA GLU A 122 -1.25 26.21 2.64
C GLU A 122 -2.14 25.40 3.62
N CYS A 123 -3.07 24.58 3.10
CA CYS A 123 -3.99 23.75 3.85
C CYS A 123 -3.39 22.45 4.43
N GLN A 124 -2.12 22.12 4.18
CA GLN A 124 -1.45 20.97 4.80
C GLN A 124 -0.45 21.40 5.86
N SER A 125 -0.49 20.74 7.01
CA SER A 125 0.53 20.89 8.06
C SER A 125 1.88 20.40 7.56
N ASP A 126 2.96 21.04 8.00
CA ASP A 126 4.34 20.62 7.74
C ASP A 126 4.59 19.16 8.13
N ALA A 127 3.93 18.69 9.22
CA ALA A 127 3.97 17.29 9.63
C ALA A 127 3.37 16.34 8.58
N SER A 128 2.26 16.72 7.92
CA SER A 128 1.66 15.93 6.84
C SER A 128 2.58 15.85 5.62
N ARG A 129 3.29 16.93 5.29
CA ARG A 129 4.25 16.95 4.17
C ARG A 129 5.48 16.09 4.49
N PHE A 130 5.96 16.12 5.73
CA PHE A 130 7.04 15.24 6.17
C PHE A 130 6.64 13.76 6.09
N VAL A 131 5.46 13.41 6.61
CA VAL A 131 4.92 12.05 6.51
C VAL A 131 4.77 11.64 5.05
N LEU A 132 4.24 12.49 4.17
CA LEU A 132 4.11 12.19 2.75
C LEU A 132 5.47 11.88 2.10
N ALA A 133 6.50 12.67 2.37
CA ALA A 133 7.85 12.41 1.89
C ALA A 133 8.40 11.06 2.39
N ALA A 134 8.20 10.74 3.68
CA ALA A 134 8.61 9.46 4.25
C ALA A 134 7.91 8.27 3.56
N ILE A 135 6.62 8.39 3.24
CA ILE A 135 5.87 7.37 2.50
C ILE A 135 6.37 7.22 1.07
N GLN A 136 6.71 8.31 0.39
CA GLN A 136 7.25 8.25 -0.97
C GLN A 136 8.62 7.54 -0.99
N ILE A 137 9.51 7.86 -0.05
CA ILE A 137 10.81 7.18 0.09
C ILE A 137 10.61 5.68 0.36
N TYR A 138 9.70 5.35 1.28
CA TYR A 138 9.34 3.96 1.57
C TYR A 138 8.77 3.23 0.33
N ALA A 139 7.89 3.88 -0.43
CA ALA A 139 7.29 3.32 -1.64
C ALA A 139 8.35 3.06 -2.74
N VAL A 140 9.39 3.89 -2.84
CA VAL A 140 10.55 3.62 -3.72
C VAL A 140 11.25 2.32 -3.29
N GLY A 141 11.46 2.12 -1.98
CA GLY A 141 11.99 0.87 -1.45
C GLY A 141 11.14 -0.35 -1.86
N LEU A 142 9.82 -0.25 -1.73
CA LEU A 142 8.90 -1.30 -2.18
C LEU A 142 9.00 -1.57 -3.69
N ILE A 143 9.06 -0.55 -4.53
CA ILE A 143 9.22 -0.70 -5.98
C ILE A 143 10.50 -1.49 -6.31
N LEU A 144 11.62 -1.19 -5.63
CA LEU A 144 12.87 -1.91 -5.84
C LEU A 144 12.76 -3.38 -5.44
N LEU A 145 12.16 -3.67 -4.28
CA LEU A 145 11.98 -5.05 -3.81
C LEU A 145 11.02 -5.84 -4.71
N PHE A 146 9.91 -5.25 -5.14
CA PHE A 146 8.97 -5.86 -6.09
C PHE A 146 9.63 -6.10 -7.45
N SER A 147 10.43 -5.15 -7.94
CA SER A 147 11.18 -5.29 -9.19
C SER A 147 12.22 -6.42 -9.11
N ALA A 148 12.93 -6.54 -7.98
CA ALA A 148 13.87 -7.62 -7.72
C ALA A 148 13.15 -8.98 -7.66
N PHE A 149 12.00 -9.05 -6.98
CA PHE A 149 11.16 -10.25 -6.93
C PHE A 149 10.67 -10.66 -8.33
N PHE A 150 10.18 -9.70 -9.12
CA PHE A 150 9.71 -9.95 -10.49
C PHE A 150 10.83 -10.49 -11.38
N LYS A 151 12.01 -9.84 -11.37
CA LYS A 151 13.18 -10.29 -12.12
C LYS A 151 13.59 -11.71 -11.72
N LYS A 152 13.69 -12.00 -10.43
CA LYS A 152 14.08 -13.32 -9.92
C LYS A 152 13.08 -14.41 -10.31
N LYS A 153 11.78 -14.10 -10.33
CA LYS A 153 10.71 -15.09 -10.57
C LYS A 153 10.44 -15.35 -12.06
N TYR A 154 10.56 -14.34 -12.91
CA TYR A 154 10.10 -14.42 -14.31
C TYR A 154 11.21 -14.25 -15.35
N LYS A 155 12.40 -13.75 -14.98
CA LYS A 155 13.55 -13.56 -15.89
C LYS A 155 14.68 -14.59 -15.69
N ALA A 156 14.54 -15.51 -14.74
CA ALA A 156 15.50 -16.59 -14.49
C ALA A 156 15.18 -17.89 -15.26
N ASN A 157 14.41 -17.79 -16.34
CA ASN A 157 14.20 -18.85 -17.33
C ASN A 157 14.82 -18.43 -18.66
#